data_AF-A0A226DRT1-F1
#
_entry.id   AF-A0A226DRT1-F1
#
_cell.length_a   1.000
_cell.length_b   1.000
_cell.length_c   1.000
_cell.angle_alpha   90.00
_cell.angle_beta   90.00
_cell.angle_gamma   90.00
#
_symmetry.space_group_name_H-M   'P 1'
#
loop_
_entity.id
_entity.type
_entity.pdbx_description
1 polymer ?
#
loop_
_entity_poly.entity_id
_entity_poly.type
_entity_poly.pdbx_seq_one_letter_code
_entity_poly.pdbx_strand_id
1 'polypeptide(L)'
;MEATPDSEGSLVSNLMWQLLHVYCYLYKIISPLPFDFNLSKKNLTVIKGTSKGRFLSASSSLWMFVHTVACGFSLGFKLLLKSSRIPKIKTESDTIEKLCIFVDIYFIILPLCMTGMSITIAFYQQVAPNILNRIVEFEGKLEGPGLVLLYLHPLNNYFTSKSLIWNLILQIITFFLAYVLSGEVVKSAVAFLLVGLIVMQSISQGASLLREILKFKSRNRGALFPGEIRLYREFQVWNQYINAAFCYRSVPPLLFCGVCIIVCSIYGTIRMYVSLPIFVYALLPLTAGVALAFQFALLPQAAKGYEKSREFVAFARKQCTVKWERKVAKSFRPIGARCGPFGMISNKWTVRVGNAVTDSTVTLLLTI
;
A
#
# COMPACT_ATOMS: atom_id res chain seq x y z
N MET A 1 8.54 16.48 -34.68
CA MET A 1 8.42 16.17 -33.25
C MET A 1 9.39 15.03 -32.98
N GLU A 2 10.59 15.35 -32.53
CA GLU A 2 11.63 14.35 -32.29
C GLU A 2 11.32 13.60 -31.00
N ALA A 3 11.45 12.27 -31.03
CA ALA A 3 11.45 11.48 -29.82
C ALA A 3 12.81 11.67 -29.14
N THR A 4 12.85 12.38 -28.01
CA THR A 4 14.05 12.42 -27.19
C THR A 4 14.38 11.00 -26.70
N PRO A 5 15.66 10.59 -26.72
CA PRO A 5 16.03 9.23 -26.33
C PRO A 5 15.64 8.97 -24.87
N ASP A 6 15.09 7.78 -24.61
CA ASP A 6 14.67 7.37 -23.27
C ASP A 6 15.82 7.53 -22.26
N SER A 7 15.52 8.17 -21.13
CA SER A 7 16.49 8.41 -20.05
C SER A 7 16.83 7.13 -19.28
N GLU A 8 17.63 6.24 -19.88
CA GLU A 8 17.95 4.87 -19.41
C GLU A 8 18.46 4.79 -17.96
N GLY A 9 18.98 5.89 -17.41
CA GLY A 9 19.53 5.92 -16.06
C GLY A 9 18.53 6.11 -14.90
N SER A 10 17.30 6.60 -15.14
CA SER A 10 16.39 7.00 -14.04
C SER A 10 15.98 5.83 -13.12
N LEU A 11 16.06 6.05 -11.79
CA LEU A 11 15.75 5.03 -10.77
C LEU A 11 14.27 4.83 -10.50
N VAL A 12 13.46 5.84 -10.83
CA VAL A 12 12.00 5.79 -10.89
C VAL A 12 11.57 6.58 -12.11
N SER A 13 10.57 6.10 -12.84
CA SER A 13 10.04 6.84 -13.98
C SER A 13 9.49 8.19 -13.53
N ASN A 14 9.79 9.23 -14.30
CA ASN A 14 9.39 10.60 -13.98
C ASN A 14 7.86 10.73 -13.76
N LEU A 15 7.05 9.86 -14.37
CA LEU A 15 5.61 9.71 -14.14
C LEU A 15 5.25 9.56 -12.65
N MET A 16 6.00 8.77 -11.87
CA MET A 16 5.68 8.55 -10.46
C MET A 16 5.88 9.80 -9.60
N TRP A 17 6.86 10.65 -9.94
CA TRP A 17 7.08 11.94 -9.28
C TRP A 17 5.97 12.95 -9.60
N GLN A 18 5.42 12.88 -10.80
CA GLN A 18 4.27 13.68 -11.21
C GLN A 18 3.01 13.23 -10.50
N LEU A 19 2.76 11.91 -10.42
CA LEU A 19 1.65 11.34 -9.67
C LEU A 19 1.75 11.67 -8.17
N LEU A 20 2.98 11.71 -7.61
CA LEU A 20 3.22 12.19 -6.25
C LEU A 20 2.91 13.69 -6.09
N HIS A 21 3.31 14.54 -7.04
CA HIS A 21 2.95 15.97 -7.05
C HIS A 21 1.43 16.17 -7.12
N VAL A 22 0.75 15.45 -8.01
CA VAL A 22 -0.70 15.45 -8.18
C VAL A 22 -1.40 14.98 -6.90
N TYR A 23 -0.94 13.88 -6.31
CA TYR A 23 -1.42 13.39 -5.01
C TYR A 23 -1.27 14.48 -3.92
N CYS A 24 -0.09 15.08 -3.79
CA CYS A 24 0.14 16.13 -2.80
C CYS A 24 -0.75 17.35 -3.05
N TYR A 25 -0.89 17.80 -4.30
CA TYR A 25 -1.74 18.94 -4.67
C TYR A 25 -3.23 18.68 -4.39
N LEU A 26 -3.79 17.60 -4.94
CA LEU A 26 -5.21 17.26 -4.78
C LEU A 26 -5.57 17.05 -3.31
N TYR A 27 -4.78 16.28 -2.57
CA TYR A 27 -5.09 16.01 -1.18
C TYR A 27 -4.76 17.17 -0.22
N LYS A 28 -3.91 18.13 -0.59
CA LYS A 28 -3.70 19.38 0.18
C LYS A 28 -4.92 20.31 0.15
N ILE A 29 -5.83 20.14 -0.84
CA ILE A 29 -7.15 20.80 -0.88
C ILE A 29 -8.15 20.06 0.01
N ILE A 30 -8.15 18.72 -0.04
CA ILE A 30 -9.14 17.86 0.64
C ILE A 30 -8.80 17.63 2.13
N SER A 31 -7.52 17.70 2.51
CA SER A 31 -7.01 17.24 3.79
C SER A 31 -5.72 17.99 4.18
N PRO A 32 -5.44 18.26 5.47
CA PRO A 32 -4.20 18.91 5.88
C PRO A 32 -3.00 17.94 5.79
N LEU A 33 -2.52 17.67 4.58
CA LEU A 33 -1.26 16.95 4.36
C LEU A 33 -0.09 17.78 4.94
N PRO A 34 0.80 17.17 5.75
CA PRO A 34 1.93 17.86 6.37
C PRO A 34 3.12 18.04 5.41
N PHE A 35 2.88 18.03 4.10
CA PHE A 35 3.92 17.97 3.07
C PHE A 35 3.80 19.10 2.06
N ASP A 36 4.96 19.64 1.65
CA ASP A 36 5.09 20.44 0.44
C ASP A 36 6.01 19.71 -0.53
N PHE A 37 5.53 19.43 -1.74
CA PHE A 37 6.29 18.72 -2.77
C PHE A 37 6.72 19.69 -3.87
N ASN A 38 8.03 19.92 -3.97
CA ASN A 38 8.61 20.73 -5.03
C ASN A 38 9.01 19.82 -6.20
N LEU A 39 8.20 19.80 -7.28
CA LEU A 39 8.38 18.89 -8.42
C LEU A 39 9.72 19.10 -9.16
N SER A 40 10.18 20.35 -9.35
CA SER A 40 11.44 20.62 -10.06
C SER A 40 12.66 20.17 -9.27
N LYS A 41 12.63 20.24 -7.93
CA LYS A 41 13.65 19.65 -7.04
C LYS A 41 13.36 18.19 -6.67
N LYS A 42 12.27 17.60 -7.18
CA LYS A 42 11.61 16.35 -6.72
C LYS A 42 11.48 16.20 -5.19
N ASN A 43 11.58 17.28 -4.42
CA ASN A 43 11.83 17.24 -2.97
C ASN A 43 10.51 17.33 -2.17
N LEU A 44 10.28 16.36 -1.28
CA LEU A 44 9.18 16.36 -0.33
C LEU A 44 9.65 16.93 1.02
N THR A 45 9.16 18.10 1.40
CA THR A 45 9.48 18.73 2.69
C THR A 45 8.33 18.60 3.69
N VAL A 46 8.63 18.43 4.98
CA VAL A 46 7.60 18.51 6.04
C VAL A 46 7.32 19.97 6.35
N ILE A 47 6.09 20.42 6.06
CA ILE A 47 5.61 21.73 6.50
C ILE A 47 5.51 21.68 8.04
N LYS A 48 5.98 22.71 8.74
CA LYS A 48 5.69 22.89 10.18
C LYS A 48 4.19 23.22 10.37
N GLY A 49 3.35 22.20 10.25
CA GLY A 49 1.90 22.32 10.34
C GLY A 49 1.47 22.95 11.67
N THR A 50 0.46 23.81 11.60
CA THR A 50 -0.20 24.38 12.78
C THR A 50 -0.67 23.26 13.71
N SER A 51 -0.82 23.56 15.01
CA SER A 51 -1.37 22.60 15.99
C SER A 51 -2.71 22.04 15.51
N LYS A 52 -3.58 22.90 14.94
CA LYS A 52 -4.85 22.52 14.30
C LYS A 52 -4.66 21.52 13.15
N GLY A 53 -3.76 21.78 12.20
CA GLY A 53 -3.53 20.89 11.06
C GLY A 53 -2.99 19.52 11.47
N ARG A 54 -2.06 19.47 12.44
CA ARG A 54 -1.55 18.20 13.00
C ARG A 54 -2.63 17.45 13.79
N PHE A 55 -3.45 18.15 14.56
CA PHE A 55 -4.59 17.54 15.26
C PHE A 55 -5.59 16.93 14.27
N LEU A 56 -5.95 17.64 13.21
CA LEU A 56 -6.89 17.14 12.18
C LEU A 56 -6.37 15.88 11.46
N SER A 57 -5.09 15.85 11.06
CA SER A 57 -4.50 14.66 10.43
C SER A 57 -4.36 13.47 11.40
N ALA A 58 -4.17 13.73 12.70
CA ALA A 58 -4.16 12.68 13.71
C ALA A 58 -5.58 12.18 14.02
N SER A 59 -6.56 13.08 14.10
CA SER A 59 -7.95 12.74 14.41
C SER A 59 -8.61 11.92 13.31
N SER A 60 -8.27 12.12 12.03
CA SER A 60 -8.82 11.30 10.95
C SER A 60 -8.29 9.86 10.96
N SER A 61 -7.00 9.67 11.26
CA SER A 61 -6.41 8.33 11.48
C SER A 61 -6.94 7.66 12.75
N LEU A 62 -7.16 8.43 13.82
CA LEU A 62 -7.83 7.94 15.03
C LEU A 62 -9.28 7.56 14.76
N TRP A 63 -10.00 8.32 13.93
CA TRP A 63 -11.37 8.03 13.55
C TRP A 63 -11.50 6.74 12.74
N MET A 64 -10.58 6.46 11.81
CA MET A 64 -10.50 5.15 11.14
C MET A 64 -10.38 4.00 12.13
N PHE A 65 -9.51 4.14 13.15
CA PHE A 65 -9.35 3.13 14.19
C PHE A 65 -10.63 2.97 15.05
N VAL A 66 -11.20 4.08 15.52
CA VAL A 66 -12.45 4.08 16.32
C VAL A 66 -13.61 3.46 15.53
N HIS A 67 -13.76 3.79 14.24
CA HIS A 67 -14.75 3.17 13.35
C HIS A 67 -14.53 1.65 13.23
N THR A 68 -13.29 1.22 13.01
CA THR A 68 -12.94 -0.21 12.92
C THR A 68 -13.29 -0.97 14.20
N VAL A 69 -12.99 -0.39 15.36
CA VAL A 69 -13.34 -0.95 16.68
C VAL A 69 -14.86 -0.95 16.91
N ALA A 70 -15.56 0.10 16.53
CA ALA A 70 -17.02 0.21 16.66
C ALA A 70 -17.76 -0.82 15.79
N CYS A 71 -17.33 -1.02 14.54
CA CYS A 71 -17.85 -2.09 13.67
C CYS A 71 -17.53 -3.48 14.24
N GLY A 72 -16.31 -3.69 14.77
CA GLY A 72 -15.93 -4.94 15.43
C GLY A 72 -16.78 -5.26 16.66
N PHE A 73 -17.05 -4.26 17.50
CA PHE A 73 -17.93 -4.40 18.66
C PHE A 73 -19.39 -4.66 18.26
N SER A 74 -19.90 -3.92 17.26
CA SER A 74 -21.23 -4.13 16.67
C SER A 74 -21.42 -5.56 16.15
N LEU A 75 -20.45 -6.06 15.38
CA LEU A 75 -20.43 -7.44 14.87
C LEU A 75 -20.39 -8.46 16.01
N GLY A 76 -19.49 -8.29 16.99
CA GLY A 76 -19.40 -9.18 18.14
C GLY A 76 -20.69 -9.24 18.96
N PHE A 77 -21.31 -8.08 19.20
CA PHE A 77 -22.58 -7.97 19.92
C PHE A 77 -23.74 -8.61 19.14
N LYS A 78 -23.82 -8.41 17.82
CA LYS A 78 -24.79 -9.11 16.94
C LYS A 78 -24.64 -10.63 17.02
N LEU A 79 -23.42 -11.15 16.93
CA LEU A 79 -23.16 -12.59 17.00
C LEU A 79 -23.50 -13.19 18.38
N LEU A 80 -23.16 -12.50 19.47
CA LEU A 80 -23.51 -12.92 20.83
C LEU A 80 -25.03 -12.93 21.06
N LEU A 81 -25.74 -11.87 20.65
CA LEU A 81 -27.22 -11.81 20.74
C LEU A 81 -27.92 -12.81 19.82
N LYS A 82 -27.33 -13.16 18.68
CA LYS A 82 -27.84 -14.22 17.81
C LYS A 82 -27.74 -15.59 18.50
N SER A 83 -26.62 -15.86 19.17
CA SER A 83 -26.37 -17.12 19.90
C SER A 83 -27.36 -17.39 21.05
N SER A 84 -28.05 -16.36 21.56
CA SER A 84 -29.02 -16.49 22.66
C SER A 84 -30.48 -16.52 22.22
N ARG A 85 -30.78 -16.52 20.91
CA ARG A 85 -32.16 -16.51 20.39
C ARG A 85 -32.57 -17.89 19.86
N ILE A 86 -33.60 -18.46 20.48
CA ILE A 86 -34.29 -19.68 20.01
C ILE A 86 -34.81 -19.44 18.57
N PRO A 87 -34.60 -20.37 17.62
CA PRO A 87 -35.00 -20.19 16.23
C PRO A 87 -36.54 -20.13 16.09
N LYS A 88 -37.05 -18.92 15.78
CA LYS A 88 -38.43 -18.72 15.27
C LYS A 88 -38.45 -18.76 13.74
N ILE A 89 -39.67 -18.81 13.18
CA ILE A 89 -39.98 -19.04 11.75
C ILE A 89 -39.19 -18.08 10.84
N LYS A 90 -38.72 -18.62 9.71
CA LYS A 90 -37.37 -18.34 9.21
C LYS A 90 -37.26 -18.36 7.68
N THR A 91 -37.17 -17.19 7.06
CA THR A 91 -36.85 -17.06 5.61
C THR A 91 -36.21 -15.70 5.29
N GLU A 92 -36.94 -14.61 5.47
CA GLU A 92 -36.53 -13.29 4.95
C GLU A 92 -35.55 -12.55 5.88
N SER A 93 -35.82 -12.53 7.19
CA SER A 93 -34.97 -11.88 8.19
C SER A 93 -33.55 -12.45 8.24
N ASP A 94 -33.41 -13.78 8.05
CA ASP A 94 -32.12 -14.49 8.01
C ASP A 94 -31.21 -13.98 6.88
N THR A 95 -31.77 -13.64 5.72
CA THR A 95 -31.03 -13.15 4.56
C THR A 95 -30.54 -11.72 4.82
N ILE A 96 -31.39 -10.85 5.35
CA ILE A 96 -31.03 -9.47 5.74
C ILE A 96 -29.96 -9.49 6.84
N GLU A 97 -30.08 -10.37 7.85
CA GLU A 97 -29.10 -10.47 8.93
C GLU A 97 -27.74 -10.99 8.44
N LYS A 98 -27.71 -12.01 7.57
CA LYS A 98 -26.48 -12.48 6.89
C LYS A 98 -25.84 -11.36 6.08
N LEU A 99 -26.64 -10.55 5.38
CA LEU A 99 -26.16 -9.40 4.60
C LEU A 99 -25.52 -8.34 5.50
N CYS A 100 -26.18 -7.99 6.62
CA CYS A 100 -25.62 -7.07 7.61
C CYS A 100 -24.29 -7.58 8.19
N ILE A 101 -24.21 -8.86 8.57
CA ILE A 101 -22.98 -9.48 9.10
C ILE A 101 -21.85 -9.42 8.06
N PHE A 102 -22.12 -9.75 6.80
CA PHE A 102 -21.15 -9.65 5.71
C PHE A 102 -20.66 -8.20 5.50
N VAL A 103 -21.58 -7.23 5.52
CA VAL A 103 -21.27 -5.80 5.42
C VAL A 103 -20.44 -5.33 6.62
N ASP A 104 -20.79 -5.69 7.86
CA ASP A 104 -20.00 -5.35 9.05
C ASP A 104 -18.55 -5.88 8.93
N ILE A 105 -18.38 -7.16 8.59
CA ILE A 105 -17.07 -7.79 8.37
C ILE A 105 -16.25 -7.01 7.32
N TYR A 106 -16.87 -6.70 6.19
CA TYR A 106 -16.23 -5.97 5.10
C TYR A 106 -15.81 -4.54 5.52
N PHE A 107 -16.66 -3.82 6.25
CA PHE A 107 -16.36 -2.47 6.77
C PHE A 107 -15.37 -2.46 7.96
N ILE A 108 -15.04 -3.61 8.55
CA ILE A 108 -13.90 -3.75 9.48
C ILE A 108 -12.60 -3.93 8.70
N ILE A 109 -12.58 -4.82 7.70
CA ILE A 109 -11.35 -5.20 6.98
C ILE A 109 -10.84 -4.03 6.11
N LEU A 110 -11.74 -3.28 5.45
CA LEU A 110 -11.38 -2.18 4.55
C LEU A 110 -10.55 -1.05 5.19
N PRO A 111 -10.95 -0.42 6.32
CA PRO A 111 -10.10 0.55 7.00
C PRO A 111 -8.85 -0.08 7.61
N LEU A 112 -8.92 -1.32 8.10
CA LEU A 112 -7.80 -2.03 8.73
C LEU A 112 -6.62 -2.26 7.76
N CYS A 113 -6.89 -2.51 6.47
CA CYS A 113 -5.86 -2.51 5.40
C CYS A 113 -5.00 -1.24 5.43
N MET A 114 -5.66 -0.09 5.62
CA MET A 114 -5.08 1.23 5.38
C MET A 114 -4.50 1.87 6.64
N THR A 115 -4.99 1.49 7.83
CA THR A 115 -4.57 2.03 9.13
C THR A 115 -3.05 2.12 9.31
N GLY A 116 -2.28 1.13 8.85
CA GLY A 116 -0.81 1.15 8.92
C GLY A 116 -0.18 2.31 8.13
N MET A 117 -0.72 2.62 6.95
CA MET A 117 -0.30 3.78 6.15
C MET A 117 -0.84 5.09 6.72
N SER A 118 -2.10 5.15 7.16
CA SER A 118 -2.69 6.34 7.78
C SER A 118 -1.91 6.78 9.02
N ILE A 119 -1.57 5.84 9.92
CA ILE A 119 -0.69 6.09 11.08
C ILE A 119 0.69 6.57 10.64
N THR A 120 1.26 5.99 9.58
CA THR A 120 2.57 6.41 9.06
C THR A 120 2.54 7.84 8.52
N ILE A 121 1.48 8.23 7.80
CA ILE A 121 1.29 9.60 7.30
C ILE A 121 1.05 10.57 8.46
N ALA A 122 0.17 10.25 9.40
CA ALA A 122 -0.26 11.17 10.46
C ALA A 122 0.82 11.40 11.54
N PHE A 123 1.41 10.33 12.06
CA PHE A 123 2.32 10.39 13.22
C PHE A 123 3.80 10.31 12.84
N TYR A 124 4.14 9.63 11.74
CA TYR A 124 5.52 9.40 11.31
C TYR A 124 5.88 10.22 10.06
N GLN A 125 5.42 11.47 10.03
CA GLN A 125 5.50 12.41 8.89
C GLN A 125 6.88 12.44 8.21
N GLN A 126 7.97 12.38 8.97
CA GLN A 126 9.35 12.39 8.45
C GLN A 126 9.71 11.15 7.60
N VAL A 127 8.99 10.03 7.70
CA VAL A 127 9.32 8.78 6.99
C VAL A 127 9.19 8.92 5.49
N ALA A 128 8.12 9.56 4.99
CA ALA A 128 7.95 9.73 3.54
C ALA A 128 9.06 10.62 2.92
N PRO A 129 9.37 11.82 3.45
CA PRO A 129 10.55 12.61 3.06
C PRO A 129 11.88 11.86 3.19
N ASN A 130 12.14 11.15 4.30
CA ASN A 130 13.40 10.43 4.49
C ASN A 130 13.59 9.29 3.51
N ILE A 131 12.51 8.65 3.04
CA ILE A 131 12.56 7.65 1.97
C ILE A 131 12.73 8.34 0.62
N LEU A 132 11.81 9.25 0.28
CA LEU A 132 11.69 9.85 -1.05
C LEU A 132 12.86 10.77 -1.38
N ASN A 133 13.27 11.65 -0.47
CA ASN A 133 14.38 12.59 -0.72
C ASN A 133 15.74 11.87 -0.84
N ARG A 134 15.87 10.65 -0.29
CA ARG A 134 17.05 9.80 -0.53
C ARG A 134 17.01 9.14 -1.91
N ILE A 135 15.82 8.82 -2.44
CA ILE A 135 15.70 8.45 -3.87
C ILE A 135 16.06 9.65 -4.74
N VAL A 136 15.64 10.87 -4.36
CA VAL A 136 15.99 12.12 -5.05
C VAL A 136 17.49 12.44 -4.98
N GLU A 137 18.19 12.06 -3.92
CA GLU A 137 19.65 12.18 -3.84
C GLU A 137 20.38 11.18 -4.78
N PHE A 138 19.78 10.00 -5.00
CA PHE A 138 20.26 9.08 -6.04
C PHE A 138 19.84 9.52 -7.46
N GLU A 139 18.66 10.13 -7.62
CA GLU A 139 18.13 10.68 -8.89
C GLU A 139 18.62 12.09 -9.22
N GLY A 140 19.26 12.82 -8.31
CA GLY A 140 19.88 14.13 -8.57
C GLY A 140 21.09 14.06 -9.50
N LYS A 141 21.35 12.86 -10.03
CA LYS A 141 22.32 12.51 -11.07
C LYS A 141 21.61 12.22 -12.42
N LEU A 142 20.27 12.31 -12.46
CA LEU A 142 19.34 11.59 -13.35
C LEU A 142 17.92 12.26 -13.43
N GLU A 143 17.81 13.50 -13.92
CA GLU A 143 16.56 14.30 -14.07
C GLU A 143 15.61 13.76 -15.20
N GLY A 144 14.35 14.21 -15.47
CA GLY A 144 13.43 15.24 -14.94
C GLY A 144 11.98 15.14 -15.56
N PRO A 145 10.92 15.88 -15.12
CA PRO A 145 9.50 15.39 -15.20
C PRO A 145 8.32 16.32 -15.69
N GLY A 146 7.16 15.72 -16.07
CA GLY A 146 5.77 16.30 -16.20
C GLY A 146 4.74 15.32 -16.87
N LEU A 147 3.41 15.21 -16.58
CA LEU A 147 2.48 15.81 -15.58
C LEU A 147 1.04 15.13 -15.52
N VAL A 148 0.30 15.13 -14.37
CA VAL A 148 -1.23 15.19 -14.23
C VAL A 148 -2.12 13.90 -14.54
N LEU A 149 -3.40 13.57 -14.15
CA LEU A 149 -4.66 14.14 -13.50
C LEU A 149 -5.66 13.09 -12.79
N LEU A 150 -6.43 13.50 -11.74
CA LEU A 150 -7.85 13.18 -11.20
C LEU A 150 -8.55 11.77 -10.97
N TYR A 151 -9.86 11.81 -10.52
CA TYR A 151 -10.52 10.97 -9.48
C TYR A 151 -12.07 11.22 -9.29
N LEU A 152 -12.93 10.26 -8.82
CA LEU A 152 -14.25 10.48 -8.10
C LEU A 152 -15.08 9.18 -7.72
N HIS A 153 -15.88 9.18 -6.62
CA HIS A 153 -17.02 8.25 -6.33
C HIS A 153 -17.91 8.69 -5.11
N PRO A 154 -19.21 8.30 -4.97
CA PRO A 154 -20.09 8.66 -3.83
C PRO A 154 -20.57 7.48 -2.92
N LEU A 155 -21.30 7.79 -1.82
CA LEU A 155 -22.01 6.86 -0.91
C LEU A 155 -23.15 7.57 -0.14
N ASN A 156 -24.43 7.16 -0.25
CA ASN A 156 -25.59 8.00 0.17
C ASN A 156 -26.64 7.36 1.13
N ASN A 157 -26.59 6.04 1.37
CA ASN A 157 -27.84 5.27 1.48
C ASN A 157 -28.31 4.72 2.85
N TYR A 158 -27.73 5.10 4.00
CA TYR A 158 -27.82 4.24 5.21
C TYR A 158 -28.45 4.79 6.51
N PHE A 159 -29.20 5.91 6.48
CA PHE A 159 -29.72 6.53 7.72
C PHE A 159 -31.21 6.87 7.69
N THR A 160 -31.99 6.09 8.45
CA THR A 160 -33.42 6.28 8.68
C THR A 160 -33.78 5.84 10.09
N SER A 161 -34.21 6.78 10.93
CA SER A 161 -34.92 6.53 12.20
C SER A 161 -36.42 6.87 12.04
N LYS A 162 -37.14 7.16 13.14
CA LYS A 162 -38.58 7.51 13.11
C LYS A 162 -38.90 9.00 13.14
N SER A 163 -38.00 9.86 13.64
CA SER A 163 -38.20 11.31 13.61
C SER A 163 -37.53 11.90 12.37
N LEU A 164 -38.32 12.44 11.44
CA LEU A 164 -37.83 12.94 10.15
C LEU A 164 -36.67 13.95 10.28
N ILE A 165 -36.67 14.78 11.33
CA ILE A 165 -35.60 15.74 11.63
C ILE A 165 -34.33 15.02 12.08
N TRP A 166 -34.43 14.10 13.06
CA TRP A 166 -33.27 13.30 13.50
C TRP A 166 -32.75 12.37 12.41
N ASN A 167 -33.59 11.89 11.49
CA ASN A 167 -33.18 11.15 10.29
C ASN A 167 -32.22 11.99 9.46
N LEU A 168 -32.64 13.20 9.06
CA LEU A 168 -31.85 14.11 8.24
C LEU A 168 -30.53 14.48 8.94
N ILE A 169 -30.57 14.79 10.24
CA ILE A 169 -29.36 15.11 11.01
C ILE A 169 -28.37 13.93 11.03
N LEU A 170 -28.83 12.71 11.35
CA LEU A 170 -27.97 11.52 11.39
C LEU A 170 -27.49 11.09 10.00
N GLN A 171 -28.30 11.29 8.97
CA GLN A 171 -27.95 11.02 7.57
C GLN A 171 -26.91 11.99 7.04
N ILE A 172 -27.03 13.28 7.33
CA ILE A 172 -26.01 14.29 7.00
C ILE A 172 -24.70 13.98 7.75
N ILE A 173 -24.78 13.70 9.06
CA ILE A 173 -23.62 13.34 9.88
C ILE A 173 -22.89 12.13 9.29
N THR A 174 -23.59 11.03 8.98
CA THR A 174 -22.89 9.82 8.53
C THR A 174 -22.58 9.81 7.04
N PHE A 175 -23.29 10.58 6.20
CA PHE A 175 -22.81 10.90 4.85
C PHE A 175 -21.45 11.61 4.94
N PHE A 176 -21.32 12.62 5.81
CA PHE A 176 -20.07 13.33 6.04
C PHE A 176 -18.98 12.40 6.61
N LEU A 177 -19.29 11.56 7.60
CA LEU A 177 -18.32 10.61 8.16
C LEU A 177 -17.89 9.54 7.16
N ALA A 178 -18.79 9.03 6.31
CA ALA A 178 -18.48 8.07 5.25
C ALA A 178 -17.68 8.72 4.12
N TYR A 179 -17.96 9.97 3.77
CA TYR A 179 -17.17 10.78 2.84
C TYR A 179 -15.74 11.02 3.36
N VAL A 180 -15.60 11.44 4.62
CA VAL A 180 -14.28 11.60 5.27
C VAL A 180 -13.54 10.26 5.36
N LEU A 181 -14.21 9.17 5.76
CA LEU A 181 -13.61 7.83 5.85
C LEU A 181 -13.16 7.30 4.50
N SER A 182 -13.99 7.41 3.46
CA SER A 182 -13.63 6.97 2.11
C SER A 182 -12.51 7.83 1.51
N GLY A 183 -12.53 9.14 1.74
CA GLY A 183 -11.44 10.05 1.41
C GLY A 183 -10.12 9.66 2.09
N GLU A 184 -10.13 9.33 3.38
CA GLU A 184 -8.95 8.86 4.12
C GLU A 184 -8.46 7.47 3.67
N VAL A 185 -9.38 6.52 3.45
CA VAL A 185 -9.06 5.17 2.95
C VAL A 185 -8.40 5.24 1.58
N VAL A 186 -8.96 5.99 0.63
CA VAL A 186 -8.40 6.08 -0.72
C VAL A 186 -7.16 6.99 -0.77
N LYS A 187 -7.08 8.05 0.05
CA LYS A 187 -5.83 8.81 0.25
C LYS A 187 -4.70 7.89 0.72
N SER A 188 -4.97 7.09 1.76
CA SER A 188 -4.01 6.14 2.33
C SER A 188 -3.63 5.05 1.32
N ALA A 189 -4.59 4.57 0.54
CA ALA A 189 -4.36 3.62 -0.54
C ALA A 189 -3.44 4.21 -1.63
N VAL A 190 -3.81 5.34 -2.24
CA VAL A 190 -3.02 5.98 -3.30
C VAL A 190 -1.62 6.35 -2.80
N ALA A 191 -1.50 6.86 -1.58
CA ALA A 191 -0.20 7.11 -0.95
C ALA A 191 0.64 5.84 -0.84
N PHE A 192 0.05 4.72 -0.40
CA PHE A 192 0.74 3.44 -0.31
C PHE A 192 1.13 2.89 -1.70
N LEU A 193 0.27 3.05 -2.70
CA LEU A 193 0.54 2.59 -4.07
C LEU A 193 1.73 3.34 -4.66
N LEU A 194 1.71 4.67 -4.58
CA LEU A 194 2.78 5.52 -5.12
C LEU A 194 4.09 5.30 -4.37
N VAL A 195 4.11 5.44 -3.03
CA VAL A 195 5.34 5.23 -2.24
C VAL A 195 5.85 3.80 -2.38
N GLY A 196 4.95 2.81 -2.41
CA GLY A 196 5.29 1.40 -2.63
C GLY A 196 5.94 1.17 -3.99
N LEU A 197 5.33 1.63 -5.10
CA LEU A 197 5.87 1.48 -6.45
C LEU A 197 7.21 2.21 -6.59
N ILE A 198 7.29 3.46 -6.16
CA ILE A 198 8.51 4.29 -6.14
C ILE A 198 9.67 3.54 -5.44
N VAL A 199 9.41 2.97 -4.26
CA VAL A 199 10.40 2.21 -3.48
C VAL A 199 10.80 0.90 -4.16
N MET A 200 9.84 0.09 -4.62
CA MET A 200 10.17 -1.22 -5.23
C MET A 200 10.85 -1.06 -6.59
N GLN A 201 10.45 -0.05 -7.37
CA GLN A 201 11.11 0.32 -8.62
C GLN A 201 12.55 0.77 -8.36
N SER A 202 12.78 1.67 -7.39
CA SER A 202 14.12 2.10 -6.98
C SER A 202 15.03 0.91 -6.61
N ILE A 203 14.55 -0.03 -5.79
CA ILE A 203 15.30 -1.24 -5.41
C ILE A 203 15.60 -2.11 -6.65
N SER A 204 14.63 -2.29 -7.54
CA SER A 204 14.71 -3.13 -8.74
C SER A 204 15.56 -2.54 -9.87
N GLN A 205 15.59 -1.22 -10.04
CA GLN A 205 16.46 -0.55 -11.00
C GLN A 205 17.87 -0.36 -10.42
N GLY A 206 18.01 0.08 -9.17
CA GLY A 206 19.30 0.23 -8.50
C GLY A 206 20.10 -1.08 -8.46
N ALA A 207 19.45 -2.22 -8.15
CA ALA A 207 20.10 -3.54 -8.20
C ALA A 207 20.49 -4.00 -9.63
N SER A 208 19.85 -3.45 -10.67
CA SER A 208 20.27 -3.65 -12.08
C SER A 208 21.52 -2.84 -12.37
N LEU A 209 21.45 -1.52 -12.16
CA LEU A 209 22.52 -0.58 -12.49
C LEU A 209 23.82 -0.95 -11.76
N LEU A 210 23.75 -1.30 -10.46
CA LEU A 210 24.88 -1.82 -9.69
C LEU A 210 25.50 -3.09 -10.32
N ARG A 211 24.68 -3.98 -10.90
CA ARG A 211 25.15 -5.20 -11.60
C ARG A 211 25.75 -4.88 -12.96
N GLU A 212 25.17 -3.96 -13.71
CA GLU A 212 25.64 -3.53 -15.02
C GLU A 212 26.98 -2.78 -14.92
N ILE A 213 27.13 -1.87 -13.96
CA ILE A 213 28.42 -1.21 -13.61
C ILE A 213 29.48 -2.25 -13.25
N LEU A 214 29.16 -3.24 -12.41
CA LEU A 214 30.11 -4.26 -11.98
C LEU A 214 30.48 -5.21 -13.13
N LYS A 215 29.54 -5.55 -14.03
CA LYS A 215 29.83 -6.28 -15.29
C LYS A 215 30.79 -5.50 -16.18
N PHE A 216 30.52 -4.21 -16.40
CA PHE A 216 31.35 -3.35 -17.27
C PHE A 216 32.78 -3.23 -16.73
N LYS A 217 32.95 -2.94 -15.44
CA LYS A 217 34.28 -2.86 -14.80
C LYS A 217 35.01 -4.20 -14.77
N SER A 218 34.30 -5.32 -14.50
CA SER A 218 34.86 -6.68 -14.53
C SER A 218 35.48 -7.03 -15.90
N ARG A 219 34.86 -6.60 -17.01
CA ARG A 219 35.39 -6.84 -18.37
C ARG A 219 36.76 -6.18 -18.61
N ASN A 220 37.03 -5.06 -17.96
CA ASN A 220 38.25 -4.26 -18.18
C ASN A 220 39.45 -4.69 -17.30
N ARG A 221 39.41 -5.88 -16.68
CA ARG A 221 40.47 -6.48 -15.85
C ARG A 221 40.99 -5.66 -14.65
N GLY A 222 40.38 -4.51 -14.34
CA GLY A 222 40.70 -3.74 -13.14
C GLY A 222 40.32 -4.49 -11.86
N ALA A 223 41.07 -4.24 -10.78
CA ALA A 223 40.72 -4.74 -9.45
C ALA A 223 39.32 -4.23 -9.01
N LEU A 224 38.64 -4.97 -8.13
CA LEU A 224 37.26 -4.66 -7.77
C LEU A 224 37.21 -3.40 -6.90
N PHE A 225 36.70 -2.30 -7.47
CA PHE A 225 36.78 -1.00 -6.84
C PHE A 225 35.95 -0.95 -5.53
N PRO A 226 36.49 -0.34 -4.45
CA PRO A 226 35.79 -0.25 -3.17
C PRO A 226 34.56 0.68 -3.21
N GLY A 227 34.41 1.50 -4.26
CA GLY A 227 33.28 2.41 -4.46
C GLY A 227 31.95 1.68 -4.62
N GLU A 228 31.88 0.67 -5.49
CA GLU A 228 30.67 -0.14 -5.72
C GLU A 228 30.31 -0.97 -4.50
N ILE A 229 31.32 -1.50 -3.80
CA ILE A 229 31.16 -2.24 -2.54
C ILE A 229 30.57 -1.33 -1.45
N ARG A 230 31.01 -0.07 -1.39
CA ARG A 230 30.47 0.96 -0.50
C ARG A 230 29.05 1.37 -0.90
N LEU A 231 28.80 1.63 -2.19
CA LEU A 231 27.48 2.02 -2.69
C LEU A 231 26.42 0.95 -2.45
N TYR A 232 26.74 -0.34 -2.66
CA TYR A 232 25.84 -1.43 -2.31
C TYR A 232 25.55 -1.50 -0.80
N ARG A 233 26.56 -1.20 0.05
CA ARG A 233 26.38 -1.17 1.51
C ARG A 233 25.50 -0.01 1.95
N GLU A 234 25.66 1.18 1.36
CA GLU A 234 24.80 2.35 1.60
C GLU A 234 23.36 2.07 1.15
N PHE A 235 23.18 1.45 -0.03
CA PHE A 235 21.88 0.99 -0.54
C PHE A 235 21.25 -0.11 0.33
N GLN A 236 22.06 -1.01 0.92
CA GLN A 236 21.59 -2.01 1.89
C GLN A 236 21.11 -1.38 3.20
N VAL A 237 21.79 -0.33 3.70
CA VAL A 237 21.34 0.41 4.90
C VAL A 237 20.05 1.19 4.62
N TRP A 238 19.94 1.84 3.46
CA TRP A 238 18.71 2.51 3.02
C TRP A 238 17.52 1.54 2.89
N ASN A 239 17.72 0.37 2.28
CA ASN A 239 16.72 -0.69 2.22
C ASN A 239 16.36 -1.24 3.62
N GLN A 240 17.30 -1.31 4.57
CA GLN A 240 17.01 -1.68 5.97
C GLN A 240 16.14 -0.62 6.67
N TYR A 241 16.41 0.67 6.46
CA TYR A 241 15.58 1.76 6.99
C TYR A 241 14.15 1.71 6.44
N ILE A 242 13.98 1.57 5.12
CA ILE A 242 12.66 1.36 4.48
C ILE A 242 11.91 0.19 5.11
N ASN A 243 12.60 -0.93 5.31
CA ASN A 243 11.94 -2.12 5.84
C ASN A 243 11.49 -1.96 7.29
N ALA A 244 12.24 -1.23 8.12
CA ALA A 244 11.85 -0.93 9.50
C ALA A 244 10.77 0.16 9.61
N ALA A 245 10.88 1.22 8.81
CA ALA A 245 10.02 2.40 8.90
C ALA A 245 8.69 2.27 8.14
N PHE A 246 8.67 1.56 7.02
CA PHE A 246 7.51 1.42 6.12
C PHE A 246 7.07 -0.04 5.99
N CYS A 247 7.90 -0.95 5.48
CA CYS A 247 7.44 -2.30 5.13
C CYS A 247 6.89 -3.07 6.34
N TYR A 248 7.62 -3.11 7.46
CA TYR A 248 7.21 -3.85 8.66
C TYR A 248 5.83 -3.42 9.20
N ARG A 249 5.47 -2.15 9.03
CA ARG A 249 4.23 -1.56 9.56
C ARG A 249 3.05 -1.68 8.60
N SER A 250 3.28 -1.40 7.32
CA SER A 250 2.21 -1.16 6.36
C SER A 250 2.02 -2.28 5.34
N VAL A 251 3.04 -3.13 5.11
CA VAL A 251 2.93 -4.26 4.16
C VAL A 251 2.13 -5.45 4.75
N PRO A 252 2.37 -5.94 5.98
CA PRO A 252 1.59 -7.07 6.53
C PRO A 252 0.08 -6.82 6.65
N PRO A 253 -0.41 -5.66 7.16
CA PRO A 253 -1.85 -5.42 7.25
C PRO A 253 -2.52 -5.37 5.88
N LEU A 254 -1.93 -4.66 4.91
CA LEU A 254 -2.46 -4.56 3.56
C LEU A 254 -2.50 -5.92 2.85
N LEU A 255 -1.52 -6.79 3.09
CA LEU A 255 -1.50 -8.13 2.49
C LEU A 255 -2.57 -9.02 3.09
N PHE A 256 -2.59 -9.16 4.41
CA PHE A 256 -3.54 -10.03 5.09
C PHE A 256 -4.98 -9.55 4.84
N CYS A 257 -5.26 -8.29 5.18
CA CYS A 257 -6.59 -7.72 5.03
C CYS A 257 -6.97 -7.55 3.54
N GLY A 258 -6.01 -7.29 2.64
CA GLY A 258 -6.26 -7.21 1.20
C GLY A 258 -6.59 -8.55 0.56
N VAL A 259 -5.95 -9.65 0.98
CA VAL A 259 -6.38 -11.02 0.62
C VAL A 259 -7.81 -11.25 1.09
N CYS A 260 -8.13 -10.88 2.34
CA CYS A 260 -9.50 -10.97 2.85
C CYS A 260 -10.50 -10.12 2.06
N ILE A 261 -10.17 -8.89 1.65
CA ILE A 261 -11.03 -8.07 0.76
C ILE A 261 -11.29 -8.80 -0.55
N ILE A 262 -10.26 -9.33 -1.22
CA ILE A 262 -10.44 -9.98 -2.53
C ILE A 262 -11.35 -11.21 -2.38
N VAL A 263 -11.09 -12.07 -1.39
CA VAL A 263 -11.91 -13.25 -1.10
C VAL A 263 -13.36 -12.85 -0.77
N CYS A 264 -13.57 -11.91 0.15
CA CYS A 264 -14.90 -11.45 0.55
C CYS A 264 -15.65 -10.76 -0.59
N SER A 265 -14.99 -9.91 -1.38
CA SER A 265 -15.62 -9.20 -2.50
C SER A 265 -15.98 -10.13 -3.65
N ILE A 266 -15.13 -11.10 -4.02
CA ILE A 266 -15.46 -12.09 -5.05
C ILE A 266 -16.62 -12.97 -4.57
N TYR A 267 -16.53 -13.49 -3.34
CA TYR A 267 -17.61 -14.28 -2.72
C TYR A 267 -18.93 -13.49 -2.68
N GLY A 268 -18.92 -12.24 -2.21
CA GLY A 268 -20.10 -11.39 -2.11
C GLY A 268 -20.70 -11.02 -3.47
N THR A 269 -19.86 -10.78 -4.48
CA THR A 269 -20.31 -10.54 -5.86
C THR A 269 -21.04 -11.75 -6.44
N ILE A 270 -20.54 -12.97 -6.17
CA ILE A 270 -21.17 -14.22 -6.65
C ILE A 270 -22.42 -14.59 -5.84
N ARG A 271 -22.33 -14.62 -4.50
CA ARG A 271 -23.39 -15.16 -3.63
C ARG A 271 -24.46 -14.15 -3.22
N MET A 272 -24.18 -12.85 -3.27
CA MET A 272 -25.16 -11.79 -2.94
C MET A 272 -25.68 -11.07 -4.19
N TYR A 273 -25.56 -11.69 -5.38
CA TYR A 273 -26.23 -11.24 -6.60
C TYR A 273 -27.73 -11.07 -6.35
N VAL A 274 -28.33 -10.00 -6.90
CA VAL A 274 -29.69 -9.50 -6.61
C VAL A 274 -29.94 -9.05 -5.15
N SER A 275 -29.24 -9.61 -4.16
CA SER A 275 -29.46 -9.35 -2.72
C SER A 275 -28.80 -8.07 -2.19
N LEU A 276 -27.76 -7.55 -2.86
CA LEU A 276 -27.09 -6.32 -2.47
C LEU A 276 -27.70 -5.07 -3.15
N PRO A 277 -27.85 -3.93 -2.44
CA PRO A 277 -28.14 -2.65 -3.07
C PRO A 277 -27.06 -2.29 -4.10
N ILE A 278 -27.47 -1.76 -5.26
CA ILE A 278 -26.61 -1.58 -6.45
C ILE A 278 -25.26 -0.88 -6.17
N PHE A 279 -25.24 0.15 -5.32
CA PHE A 279 -24.00 0.86 -4.94
C PHE A 279 -23.04 0.00 -4.11
N VAL A 280 -23.56 -0.87 -3.24
CA VAL A 280 -22.75 -1.79 -2.42
C VAL A 280 -22.29 -2.97 -3.28
N TYR A 281 -23.16 -3.48 -4.16
CA TYR A 281 -22.80 -4.50 -5.14
C TYR A 281 -21.66 -4.04 -6.05
N ALA A 282 -21.71 -2.80 -6.57
CA ALA A 282 -20.65 -2.22 -7.40
C ALA A 282 -19.34 -1.96 -6.64
N LEU A 283 -19.39 -1.70 -5.33
CA LEU A 283 -18.21 -1.46 -4.49
C LEU A 283 -17.35 -2.73 -4.31
N LEU A 284 -17.95 -3.93 -4.32
CA LEU A 284 -17.23 -5.20 -4.17
C LEU A 284 -16.23 -5.47 -5.32
N PRO A 285 -16.62 -5.55 -6.60
CA PRO A 285 -15.67 -5.78 -7.69
C PRO A 285 -14.71 -4.59 -7.88
N LEU A 286 -15.14 -3.35 -7.59
CA LEU A 286 -14.25 -2.18 -7.63
C LEU A 286 -13.10 -2.32 -6.62
N THR A 287 -13.41 -2.65 -5.36
CA THR A 287 -12.38 -2.82 -4.31
C THR A 287 -11.58 -4.11 -4.46
N ALA A 288 -12.17 -5.19 -5.00
CA ALA A 288 -11.42 -6.36 -5.42
C ALA A 288 -10.41 -5.99 -6.50
N GLY A 289 -10.83 -5.28 -7.55
CA GLY A 289 -9.96 -4.80 -8.63
C GLY A 289 -8.83 -3.89 -8.12
N VAL A 290 -9.13 -2.98 -7.20
CA VAL A 290 -8.12 -2.15 -6.52
C VAL A 290 -7.15 -3.01 -5.70
N ALA A 291 -7.63 -3.90 -4.83
CA ALA A 291 -6.79 -4.76 -4.00
C ALA A 291 -5.94 -5.74 -4.82
N LEU A 292 -6.49 -6.28 -5.91
CA LEU A 292 -5.76 -7.06 -6.92
C LEU A 292 -4.67 -6.21 -7.57
N ALA A 293 -4.98 -4.98 -8.00
CA ALA A 293 -3.97 -4.07 -8.57
C ALA A 293 -2.84 -3.77 -7.57
N PHE A 294 -3.12 -3.58 -6.28
CA PHE A 294 -2.08 -3.48 -5.24
C PHE A 294 -1.19 -4.73 -5.21
N GLN A 295 -1.77 -5.92 -5.13
CA GLN A 295 -1.01 -7.16 -4.99
C GLN A 295 -0.21 -7.49 -6.26
N PHE A 296 -0.84 -7.42 -7.44
CA PHE A 296 -0.23 -7.75 -8.72
C PHE A 296 0.71 -6.67 -9.27
N ALA A 297 0.62 -5.40 -8.83
CA ALA A 297 1.64 -4.40 -9.14
C ALA A 297 2.82 -4.44 -8.15
N LEU A 298 2.56 -4.46 -6.84
CA LEU A 298 3.63 -4.31 -5.84
C LEU A 298 4.41 -5.59 -5.58
N LEU A 299 3.75 -6.77 -5.50
CA LEU A 299 4.45 -7.99 -5.12
C LEU A 299 5.41 -8.52 -6.19
N PRO A 300 5.07 -8.48 -7.50
CA PRO A 300 6.04 -8.81 -8.54
C PRO A 300 7.21 -7.83 -8.60
N GLN A 301 7.00 -6.52 -8.38
CA GLN A 301 8.11 -5.55 -8.37
C GLN A 301 9.02 -5.74 -7.16
N ALA A 302 8.46 -5.95 -5.96
CA ALA A 302 9.21 -6.27 -4.75
C ALA A 302 10.04 -7.56 -4.90
N ALA A 303 9.44 -8.61 -5.48
CA ALA A 303 10.10 -9.87 -5.75
C ALA A 303 11.19 -9.76 -6.84
N LYS A 304 10.94 -8.98 -7.90
CA LYS A 304 11.93 -8.65 -8.94
C LYS A 304 13.15 -7.92 -8.37
N GLY A 305 12.94 -6.99 -7.44
CA GLY A 305 14.02 -6.34 -6.69
C GLY A 305 14.84 -7.33 -5.86
N TYR A 306 14.19 -8.26 -5.17
CA TYR A 306 14.86 -9.31 -4.39
C TYR A 306 15.70 -10.26 -5.25
N GLU A 307 15.14 -10.81 -6.34
CA GLU A 307 15.89 -11.74 -7.20
C GLU A 307 17.03 -11.03 -7.94
N LYS A 308 16.84 -9.79 -8.45
CA LYS A 308 17.94 -8.98 -9.02
C LYS A 308 19.07 -8.74 -8.02
N SER A 309 18.73 -8.41 -6.77
CA SER A 309 19.73 -8.24 -5.71
C SER A 309 20.46 -9.55 -5.37
N ARG A 310 19.74 -10.67 -5.33
CA ARG A 310 20.32 -12.00 -5.14
C ARG A 310 21.28 -12.38 -6.27
N GLU A 311 20.94 -12.06 -7.52
CA GLU A 311 21.83 -12.20 -8.67
C GLU A 311 23.06 -11.29 -8.58
N PHE A 312 22.91 -10.03 -8.17
CA PHE A 312 24.03 -9.12 -7.90
C PHE A 312 24.98 -9.68 -6.84
N VAL A 313 24.46 -10.11 -5.68
CA VAL A 313 25.27 -10.66 -4.58
C VAL A 313 25.98 -11.96 -5.01
N ALA A 314 25.30 -12.82 -5.79
CA ALA A 314 25.92 -14.02 -6.36
C ALA A 314 27.03 -13.69 -7.38
N PHE A 315 26.85 -12.64 -8.20
CA PHE A 315 27.85 -12.18 -9.16
C PHE A 315 29.07 -11.55 -8.46
N ALA A 316 28.86 -10.62 -7.52
CA ALA A 316 29.93 -9.99 -6.74
C ALA A 316 30.79 -11.04 -6.01
N ARG A 317 30.15 -12.04 -5.36
CA ARG A 317 30.85 -13.14 -4.67
C ARG A 317 31.71 -14.01 -5.60
N LYS A 318 31.41 -14.08 -6.90
CA LYS A 318 32.24 -14.78 -7.90
C LYS A 318 33.40 -13.92 -8.42
N GLN A 319 33.21 -12.60 -8.51
CA GLN A 319 34.21 -11.66 -9.02
C GLN A 319 35.27 -11.26 -7.99
N CYS A 320 34.97 -11.35 -6.69
CA CYS A 320 35.90 -11.02 -5.60
C CYS A 320 37.06 -12.03 -5.48
N THR A 321 38.15 -11.77 -6.19
CA THR A 321 39.37 -12.61 -6.14
C THR A 321 40.09 -12.43 -4.81
N VAL A 322 40.18 -11.21 -4.28
CA VAL A 322 41.04 -10.89 -3.13
C VAL A 322 40.43 -11.40 -1.81
N LYS A 323 41.28 -11.85 -0.88
CA LYS A 323 40.86 -12.44 0.42
C LYS A 323 39.98 -11.50 1.26
N TRP A 324 40.24 -10.18 1.23
CA TRP A 324 39.43 -9.20 1.94
C TRP A 324 38.08 -8.95 1.25
N GLU A 325 38.07 -8.73 -0.08
CA GLU A 325 36.87 -8.56 -0.89
C GLU A 325 35.91 -9.74 -0.68
N ARG A 326 36.44 -10.96 -0.74
CA ARG A 326 35.67 -12.19 -0.57
C ARG A 326 35.06 -12.32 0.82
N LYS A 327 35.66 -11.71 1.86
CA LYS A 327 35.06 -11.61 3.21
C LYS A 327 33.92 -10.59 3.23
N VAL A 328 34.05 -9.45 2.53
CA VAL A 328 33.00 -8.43 2.41
C VAL A 328 31.82 -8.91 1.56
N ALA A 329 32.06 -9.47 0.37
CA ALA A 329 31.00 -10.00 -0.49
C ALA A 329 30.25 -11.21 0.14
N LYS A 330 30.91 -11.97 1.04
CA LYS A 330 30.22 -12.97 1.88
C LYS A 330 29.26 -12.34 2.90
N SER A 331 29.55 -11.14 3.43
CA SER A 331 28.68 -10.45 4.40
C SER A 331 27.47 -9.76 3.76
N PHE A 332 27.54 -9.42 2.46
CA PHE A 332 26.41 -8.90 1.69
C PHE A 332 25.20 -9.84 1.76
N ARG A 333 24.03 -9.25 2.01
CA ARG A 333 22.72 -9.92 2.00
C ARG A 333 21.90 -9.37 0.84
N PRO A 334 21.00 -10.16 0.22
CA PRO A 334 20.06 -9.63 -0.75
C PRO A 334 19.12 -8.59 -0.08
N ILE A 335 18.87 -7.50 -0.79
CA ILE A 335 17.92 -6.43 -0.44
C ILE A 335 16.56 -6.68 -1.11
N GLY A 336 15.58 -5.79 -0.88
CA GLY A 336 14.19 -5.97 -1.28
C GLY A 336 13.24 -5.77 -0.09
N ALA A 337 11.94 -5.93 -0.35
CA ALA A 337 10.90 -5.79 0.66
C ALA A 337 10.84 -7.00 1.60
N ARG A 338 10.60 -6.74 2.89
CA ARG A 338 10.40 -7.73 3.94
C ARG A 338 9.00 -7.57 4.54
N CYS A 339 8.20 -8.62 4.46
CA CYS A 339 6.90 -8.70 5.13
C CYS A 339 7.11 -9.18 6.59
N GLY A 340 7.64 -8.30 7.44
CA GLY A 340 7.82 -8.56 8.87
C GLY A 340 8.48 -9.92 9.21
N PRO A 341 7.81 -10.80 9.97
CA PRO A 341 8.34 -12.12 10.32
C PRO A 341 8.36 -13.09 9.13
N PHE A 342 7.47 -12.93 8.14
CA PHE A 342 7.32 -13.83 6.98
C PHE A 342 8.50 -13.78 5.99
N GLY A 343 9.45 -12.86 6.19
CA GLY A 343 10.70 -12.80 5.42
C GLY A 343 10.62 -11.93 4.18
N MET A 344 11.49 -12.21 3.21
CA MET A 344 11.66 -11.41 1.99
C MET A 344 10.60 -11.78 0.94
N ILE A 345 9.99 -10.75 0.33
CA ILE A 345 9.06 -10.92 -0.78
C ILE A 345 9.82 -11.46 -1.99
N SER A 346 9.36 -12.58 -2.53
CA SER A 346 10.02 -13.35 -3.60
C SER A 346 8.96 -14.03 -4.47
N ASN A 347 9.30 -14.39 -5.71
CA ASN A 347 8.33 -14.90 -6.69
C ASN A 347 7.56 -16.13 -6.16
N LYS A 348 8.24 -17.04 -5.45
CA LYS A 348 7.61 -18.21 -4.81
C LYS A 348 6.56 -17.84 -3.76
N TRP A 349 6.76 -16.75 -3.04
CA TRP A 349 5.83 -16.26 -2.02
C TRP A 349 4.69 -15.45 -2.65
N THR A 350 4.95 -14.67 -3.71
CA THR A 350 3.90 -14.00 -4.49
C THR A 350 2.91 -15.00 -5.10
N VAL A 351 3.40 -16.11 -5.67
CA VAL A 351 2.53 -17.21 -6.17
C VAL A 351 1.72 -17.82 -5.04
N ARG A 352 2.30 -18.07 -3.86
CA ARG A 352 1.55 -18.57 -2.69
C ARG A 352 0.44 -17.63 -2.23
N VAL A 353 0.61 -16.31 -2.33
CA VAL A 353 -0.46 -15.34 -2.03
C VAL A 353 -1.59 -15.43 -3.06
N GLY A 354 -1.25 -15.56 -4.35
CA GLY A 354 -2.24 -15.77 -5.41
C GLY A 354 -3.06 -17.05 -5.21
N ASN A 355 -2.40 -18.17 -4.94
CA ASN A 355 -3.06 -19.44 -4.62
C ASN A 355 -3.91 -19.31 -3.34
N ALA A 356 -3.40 -18.69 -2.28
CA ALA A 356 -4.18 -18.51 -1.06
C ALA A 356 -5.49 -17.72 -1.29
N VAL A 357 -5.51 -16.76 -2.24
CA VAL A 357 -6.73 -16.07 -2.66
C VAL A 357 -7.68 -17.02 -3.38
N THR A 358 -7.21 -17.79 -4.38
CA THR A 358 -8.08 -18.72 -5.12
C THR A 358 -8.64 -19.80 -4.22
N ASP A 359 -7.79 -20.43 -3.43
CA ASP A 359 -8.11 -21.59 -2.61
C ASP A 359 -9.11 -21.19 -1.51
N SER A 360 -8.88 -20.05 -0.84
CA SER A 360 -9.83 -19.51 0.16
C SER A 360 -11.17 -19.11 -0.46
N THR A 361 -11.16 -18.55 -1.67
CA THR A 361 -12.40 -18.16 -2.37
C THR A 361 -13.22 -19.39 -2.76
N VAL A 362 -12.57 -20.42 -3.31
CA VAL A 362 -13.21 -21.70 -3.65
C VAL A 362 -13.75 -22.39 -2.39
N THR A 363 -12.97 -22.48 -1.31
CA THR A 363 -13.43 -23.06 -0.04
C THR A 363 -14.65 -22.31 0.51
N LEU A 364 -14.63 -20.97 0.52
CA LEU A 364 -15.76 -20.16 1.00
C LEU A 364 -17.01 -20.29 0.11
N LEU A 365 -16.84 -20.45 -1.20
CA LEU A 365 -17.93 -20.71 -2.15
C LEU A 365 -18.52 -22.13 -2.07
N LEU A 366 -17.79 -23.11 -1.51
CA LEU A 366 -18.23 -24.50 -1.38
C LEU A 366 -18.79 -24.86 0.02
N THR A 367 -18.48 -24.05 1.05
CA THR A 367 -18.81 -24.37 2.45
C THR A 367 -20.17 -23.78 2.92
N ILE A 368 -20.83 -22.97 2.08
CA ILE A 368 -22.03 -22.16 2.41
C ILE A 368 -23.11 -22.31 1.33
#